data_AF-A0A516GYM3-F1
#
_entry.id   AF-A0A516GYM3-F1
#
_cell.length_a   1.000
_cell.length_b   1.000
_cell.length_c   1.000
_cell.angle_alpha   90.00
_cell.angle_beta   90.00
_cell.angle_gamma   90.00
#
_symmetry.space_group_name_H-M   'P 1'
#
loop_
_entity.id
_entity.type
_entity.pdbx_description
1 polymer ?
#
loop_
_entity_poly.entity_id
_entity_poly.type
_entity_poly.pdbx_seq_one_letter_code
_entity_poly.pdbx_strand_id
1 'polypeptide(L)'
;MSSQLIALLFDGLIETLVMVGVSGGIGALFGIPLGVILILTDRGGILQNLTANRVLGLAINAARSTPFIILMVAIIPFTRLVAGTSIGTAAAIVPLTIAAIPFIARLVETALREVPSGLIEAADAMGATPLQIVVKVLLPEALPGIVAGLTITFVSLIGYSAMAGAVGGGGLGDIGIRYGYQRFLPEVMLAVVLVLIVFVQGVQSAGDRLVRKLSHR
;
A
#
# COMPACT_ATOMS: atom_id res chain seq x y z
N MET A 1 -31.21 9.30 9.65
CA MET A 1 -30.72 7.97 9.22
C MET A 1 -31.22 6.94 10.22
N SER A 2 -31.73 5.78 9.78
CA SER A 2 -32.15 4.72 10.70
C SER A 2 -30.95 4.23 11.52
N SER A 3 -31.16 3.87 12.79
CA SER A 3 -30.12 3.33 13.67
C SER A 3 -29.38 2.13 13.04
N GLN A 4 -30.12 1.31 12.29
CA GLN A 4 -29.59 0.18 11.52
C GLN A 4 -28.60 0.60 10.42
N LEU A 5 -28.86 1.71 9.72
CA LEU A 5 -27.97 2.19 8.67
C LEU A 5 -26.65 2.75 9.23
N ILE A 6 -26.71 3.40 10.39
CA ILE A 6 -25.51 3.89 11.09
C ILE A 6 -24.64 2.72 11.54
N ALA A 7 -25.24 1.68 12.13
CA ALA A 7 -24.52 0.46 12.52
C ALA A 7 -23.86 -0.21 11.30
N LEU A 8 -24.60 -0.34 10.19
CA LEU A 8 -24.08 -0.93 8.96
C LEU A 8 -22.87 -0.14 8.42
N LEU A 9 -22.93 1.19 8.38
CA LEU A 9 -21.81 2.02 7.93
C LEU A 9 -20.61 1.93 8.86
N PHE A 10 -20.85 1.81 10.17
CA PHE A 10 -19.79 1.64 11.15
C PHE A 10 -19.06 0.29 10.95
N ASP A 11 -19.81 -0.80 10.81
CA ASP A 11 -19.22 -2.13 10.55
C ASP A 11 -18.42 -2.13 9.24
N GLY A 12 -18.98 -1.53 8.18
CA GLY A 12 -18.27 -1.39 6.91
C GLY A 12 -17.00 -0.55 7.02
N LEU A 13 -17.00 0.51 7.84
CA LEU A 13 -15.81 1.31 8.10
C LEU A 13 -14.73 0.49 8.81
N ILE A 14 -15.10 -0.33 9.79
CA ILE A 14 -14.17 -1.23 10.49
C ILE A 14 -13.59 -2.25 9.53
N GLU A 15 -14.40 -2.87 8.68
CA GLU A 15 -13.92 -3.81 7.65
C GLU A 15 -12.94 -3.13 6.69
N THR A 16 -13.23 -1.92 6.22
CA THR A 16 -12.31 -1.12 5.39
C THR A 16 -11.01 -0.79 6.13
N LEU A 17 -11.08 -0.37 7.40
CA LEU A 17 -9.91 -0.10 8.23
C LEU A 17 -9.04 -1.35 8.41
N VAL A 18 -9.65 -2.50 8.66
CA VAL A 18 -8.94 -3.78 8.83
C VAL A 18 -8.29 -4.19 7.51
N MET A 19 -9.01 -4.13 6.39
CA MET A 19 -8.44 -4.42 5.06
C MET A 19 -7.22 -3.56 4.78
N VAL A 20 -7.37 -2.24 4.84
CA VAL A 20 -6.34 -1.26 4.51
C VAL A 20 -5.17 -1.31 5.49
N GLY A 21 -5.45 -1.40 6.78
CA GLY A 21 -4.44 -1.44 7.84
C GLY A 21 -3.57 -2.69 7.76
N VAL A 22 -4.19 -3.87 7.64
CA VAL A 22 -3.45 -5.14 7.59
C VAL A 22 -2.71 -5.27 6.27
N SER A 23 -3.37 -5.02 5.13
CA SER A 23 -2.70 -5.15 3.82
C SER A 23 -1.61 -4.10 3.63
N GLY A 24 -1.82 -2.87 4.11
CA GLY A 24 -0.82 -1.81 4.10
C GLY A 24 0.36 -2.12 5.00
N GLY A 25 0.12 -2.65 6.20
CA GLY A 25 1.16 -3.06 7.14
C GLY A 25 2.03 -4.20 6.60
N ILE A 26 1.41 -5.28 6.12
CA ILE A 26 2.13 -6.41 5.50
C ILE A 26 2.81 -5.95 4.20
N GLY A 27 2.12 -5.14 3.40
CA GLY A 27 2.66 -4.53 2.19
C GLY A 27 3.91 -3.71 2.48
N ALA A 28 3.93 -2.91 3.55
CA ALA A 28 5.09 -2.13 3.96
C ALA A 28 6.23 -3.02 4.45
N LEU A 29 5.91 -4.06 5.24
CA LEU A 29 6.88 -5.01 5.77
C LEU A 29 7.70 -5.69 4.67
N PHE A 30 7.08 -6.05 3.54
CA PHE A 30 7.79 -6.69 2.41
C PHE A 30 8.20 -5.71 1.32
N GLY A 31 7.39 -4.68 1.06
CA GLY A 31 7.62 -3.69 0.02
C GLY A 31 8.82 -2.79 0.31
N ILE A 32 9.01 -2.36 1.57
CA ILE A 32 10.16 -1.51 1.93
C ILE A 32 11.49 -2.25 1.70
N PRO A 33 11.72 -3.46 2.26
CA PRO A 33 12.93 -4.22 1.95
C PRO A 33 13.11 -4.48 0.46
N LEU A 34 12.03 -4.76 -0.27
CA LEU A 34 12.11 -5.01 -1.72
C LEU A 34 12.56 -3.75 -2.49
N GLY A 35 12.06 -2.56 -2.13
CA GLY A 35 12.52 -1.29 -2.69
C GLY A 35 13.99 -1.00 -2.39
N VAL A 36 14.45 -1.33 -1.18
CA VAL A 36 15.87 -1.24 -0.79
C VAL A 36 16.73 -2.21 -1.62
N ILE A 37 16.29 -3.45 -1.81
CA ILE A 37 17.02 -4.43 -2.62
C ILE A 37 17.14 -3.96 -4.08
N LEU A 38 16.08 -3.37 -4.64
CA LEU A 38 16.12 -2.81 -5.99
C LEU A 38 17.17 -1.71 -6.13
N ILE A 39 17.29 -0.77 -5.17
CA ILE A 39 18.30 0.29 -5.30
C ILE A 39 19.73 -0.26 -5.11
N LEU A 40 19.93 -1.20 -4.18
CA LEU A 40 21.26 -1.76 -3.91
C LEU A 40 21.80 -2.63 -5.04
N THR A 41 20.91 -3.29 -5.79
CA THR A 41 21.26 -4.20 -6.89
C THR A 41 21.34 -3.52 -8.25
N ASP A 42 20.99 -2.23 -8.34
CA ASP A 42 21.03 -1.45 -9.58
C ASP A 42 22.47 -1.15 -10.05
N ARG A 43 22.62 -0.64 -11.28
CA ARG A 43 23.89 -0.14 -11.81
C ARG A 43 24.42 1.00 -10.94
N GLY A 44 25.62 0.84 -10.41
CA GLY A 44 26.21 1.82 -9.48
C GLY A 44 25.72 1.67 -8.03
N GLY A 45 24.86 0.68 -7.74
CA GLY A 45 24.50 0.31 -6.37
C GLY A 45 25.67 -0.37 -5.63
N ILE A 46 25.50 -0.62 -4.34
CA ILE A 46 26.55 -1.19 -3.48
C ILE A 46 26.74 -2.69 -3.73
N LEU A 47 25.67 -3.42 -4.06
CA LEU A 47 25.69 -4.89 -4.28
C LEU A 47 25.81 -5.29 -5.76
N GLN A 48 25.43 -4.41 -6.69
CA GLN A 48 25.54 -4.57 -8.15
C GLN A 48 25.17 -5.96 -8.71
N ASN A 49 23.90 -6.37 -8.59
CA ASN A 49 23.40 -7.60 -9.20
C ASN A 49 22.31 -7.29 -10.23
N LEU A 50 22.74 -6.97 -11.45
CA LEU A 50 21.84 -6.54 -12.53
C LEU A 50 20.84 -7.60 -12.95
N THR A 51 21.19 -8.88 -12.84
CA THR A 51 20.30 -9.98 -13.19
C THR A 51 19.16 -10.06 -12.16
N ALA A 52 19.49 -10.07 -10.86
CA ALA A 52 18.49 -10.07 -9.80
C ALA A 52 17.61 -8.82 -9.87
N ASN A 53 18.22 -7.65 -10.09
CA ASN A 53 17.50 -6.38 -10.23
C ASN A 53 16.47 -6.42 -11.37
N ARG A 54 16.88 -6.87 -12.57
CA ARG A 54 15.99 -6.98 -13.73
C ARG A 54 14.85 -7.97 -13.50
N VAL A 55 15.13 -9.12 -12.91
CA VAL A 55 14.10 -10.14 -12.63
C VAL A 55 13.08 -9.62 -11.62
N LEU A 56 13.54 -9.04 -10.51
CA LEU A 56 12.67 -8.44 -9.50
C LEU A 56 11.87 -7.26 -10.07
N GLY A 57 12.52 -6.38 -10.84
CA GLY A 57 11.87 -5.26 -11.50
C GLY A 57 10.80 -5.70 -12.49
N LEU A 58 11.04 -6.76 -13.27
CA LEU A 58 10.04 -7.35 -14.18
C LEU A 58 8.85 -7.91 -13.40
N ALA A 59 9.08 -8.66 -12.32
CA ALA A 59 8.01 -9.21 -11.47
C ALA A 59 7.15 -8.11 -10.85
N ILE A 60 7.78 -7.06 -10.32
CA ILE A 60 7.10 -5.89 -9.74
C ILE A 60 6.28 -5.14 -10.80
N ASN A 61 6.86 -4.92 -11.98
CA ASN A 61 6.17 -4.22 -13.06
C ASN A 61 4.99 -5.03 -13.62
N ALA A 62 5.12 -6.36 -13.74
CA ALA A 62 4.03 -7.24 -14.16
C ALA A 62 2.87 -7.26 -13.14
N ALA A 63 3.20 -7.29 -11.84
CA ALA A 63 2.18 -7.20 -10.80
C ALA A 63 1.45 -5.84 -10.83
N ARG A 64 2.19 -4.74 -11.04
CA ARG A 64 1.63 -3.38 -11.10
C ARG A 64 0.86 -3.08 -12.37
N SER A 65 1.20 -3.70 -13.50
CA SER A 65 0.49 -3.49 -14.77
C SER A 65 -0.87 -4.18 -14.80
N THR A 66 -1.11 -5.12 -13.89
CA THR A 66 -2.39 -5.82 -13.79
C THR A 66 -3.39 -4.98 -13.01
N PRO A 67 -4.53 -4.58 -13.59
CA PRO A 67 -5.58 -3.86 -12.87
C PRO A 67 -6.03 -4.64 -11.62
N PHE A 68 -6.25 -3.94 -10.51
CA PHE A 68 -6.49 -4.56 -9.20
C PHE A 68 -7.66 -5.57 -9.20
N ILE A 69 -8.78 -5.23 -9.84
CA ILE A 69 -9.95 -6.14 -9.94
C ILE A 69 -9.56 -7.44 -10.66
N ILE A 70 -8.79 -7.34 -11.75
CA ILE A 70 -8.35 -8.51 -12.52
C ILE A 70 -7.40 -9.36 -11.68
N LEU A 71 -6.44 -8.73 -10.99
CA LEU A 71 -5.52 -9.41 -10.08
C LEU A 71 -6.29 -10.17 -8.99
N MET A 72 -7.24 -9.50 -8.33
CA MET A 72 -8.06 -10.07 -7.26
C MET A 72 -8.79 -11.34 -7.71
N VAL A 73 -9.42 -11.29 -8.88
CA VAL A 73 -10.14 -12.45 -9.44
C VAL A 73 -9.16 -13.55 -9.87
N ALA A 74 -8.03 -13.19 -10.51
CA ALA A 74 -7.05 -14.15 -11.00
C ALA A 74 -6.42 -14.98 -9.87
N ILE A 75 -6.26 -14.41 -8.68
CA ILE A 75 -5.64 -15.09 -7.54
C ILE A 75 -6.64 -15.73 -6.57
N ILE A 76 -7.93 -15.87 -6.94
CA ILE A 76 -8.94 -16.53 -6.08
C ILE A 76 -8.48 -17.91 -5.58
N PRO A 77 -7.90 -18.80 -6.41
CA PRO A 77 -7.46 -20.12 -5.92
C PRO A 77 -6.40 -19.99 -4.81
N PHE A 78 -5.46 -19.06 -4.96
CA PHE A 78 -4.44 -18.77 -3.95
C PHE A 78 -5.05 -18.13 -2.70
N THR A 79 -6.00 -17.22 -2.88
CA THR A 79 -6.72 -16.58 -1.77
C THR A 79 -7.46 -17.62 -0.93
N ARG A 80 -8.12 -18.59 -1.55
CA ARG A 80 -8.77 -19.70 -0.83
C ARG A 80 -7.77 -20.58 -0.09
N LEU A 81 -6.59 -20.82 -0.66
CA LEU A 81 -5.54 -21.59 -0.01
C LEU A 81 -5.04 -20.92 1.27
N VAL A 82 -4.87 -19.59 1.24
CA VAL A 82 -4.31 -18.82 2.36
C VAL A 82 -5.37 -18.47 3.41
N ALA A 83 -6.51 -17.95 2.98
CA ALA A 83 -7.56 -17.44 3.86
C ALA A 83 -8.66 -18.47 4.18
N GLY A 84 -8.64 -19.65 3.55
CA GLY A 84 -9.70 -20.67 3.66
C GLY A 84 -11.01 -20.31 2.96
N THR A 85 -11.14 -19.09 2.44
CA THR A 85 -12.34 -18.57 1.75
C THR A 85 -11.95 -17.59 0.65
N SER A 86 -12.87 -17.32 -0.28
CA SER A 86 -12.73 -16.28 -1.33
C SER A 86 -13.62 -15.06 -1.11
N ILE A 87 -14.38 -15.03 -0.01
CA ILE A 87 -15.36 -13.97 0.30
C ILE A 87 -15.09 -13.46 1.72
N GLY A 88 -15.31 -12.16 1.91
CA GLY A 88 -15.17 -11.45 3.17
C GLY A 88 -13.83 -10.73 3.32
N THR A 89 -13.75 -9.94 4.38
CA THR A 89 -12.63 -9.06 4.72
C THR A 89 -11.29 -9.81 4.76
N ALA A 90 -11.27 -11.00 5.37
CA ALA A 90 -10.06 -11.83 5.46
C ALA A 90 -9.55 -12.29 4.09
N ALA A 91 -10.46 -12.67 3.18
CA ALA A 91 -10.10 -13.04 1.82
C ALA A 91 -9.57 -11.84 1.03
N ALA A 92 -10.19 -10.66 1.19
CA ALA A 92 -9.81 -9.44 0.47
C ALA A 92 -8.41 -8.93 0.85
N ILE A 93 -7.95 -9.16 2.08
CA ILE A 93 -6.61 -8.77 2.53
C ILE A 93 -5.50 -9.40 1.67
N VAL A 94 -5.68 -10.63 1.18
CA VAL A 94 -4.67 -11.35 0.40
C VAL A 94 -4.32 -10.64 -0.93
N PRO A 95 -5.27 -10.39 -1.86
CA PRO A 95 -5.01 -9.64 -3.08
C PRO A 95 -4.61 -8.19 -2.82
N LEU A 96 -5.17 -7.54 -1.79
CA LEU A 96 -4.75 -6.18 -1.40
C LEU A 96 -3.27 -6.14 -1.02
N THR A 97 -2.81 -7.13 -0.25
CA THR A 97 -1.40 -7.25 0.17
C THR A 97 -0.50 -7.49 -1.03
N ILE A 98 -0.87 -8.43 -1.91
CA ILE A 98 -0.09 -8.75 -3.11
C ILE A 98 0.02 -7.54 -4.05
N ALA A 99 -1.03 -6.72 -4.15
CA ALA A 99 -0.99 -5.47 -4.91
C ALA A 99 -0.14 -4.38 -4.22
N ALA A 100 -0.20 -4.30 -2.89
CA ALA A 100 0.52 -3.29 -2.10
C ALA A 100 2.04 -3.45 -2.15
N ILE A 101 2.56 -4.68 -2.03
CA ILE A 101 4.00 -4.98 -1.99
C ILE A 101 4.78 -4.34 -3.15
N PRO A 102 4.48 -4.63 -4.43
CA PRO A 102 5.23 -4.08 -5.56
C PRO A 102 4.99 -2.57 -5.73
N PHE A 103 3.81 -2.06 -5.33
CA PHE A 103 3.51 -0.64 -5.36
C PHE A 103 4.38 0.14 -4.36
N ILE A 104 4.46 -0.34 -3.12
CA ILE A 104 5.31 0.23 -2.07
C ILE A 104 6.79 0.10 -2.44
N ALA A 105 7.22 -1.05 -2.95
CA ALA A 105 8.62 -1.26 -3.36
C ALA A 105 9.08 -0.20 -4.35
N ARG A 106 8.23 0.16 -5.33
CA ARG A 106 8.55 1.20 -6.31
C ARG A 106 8.59 2.60 -5.70
N LEU A 107 7.65 2.93 -4.81
CA LEU A 107 7.65 4.24 -4.13
C LEU A 107 8.87 4.40 -3.22
N VAL A 108 9.25 3.34 -2.51
CA VAL A 108 10.47 3.30 -1.70
C VAL A 108 11.70 3.43 -2.57
N GLU A 109 11.78 2.70 -3.69
CA GLU A 109 12.87 2.85 -4.65
C GLU A 109 12.99 4.29 -5.16
N THR A 110 11.87 4.95 -5.50
CA THR A 110 11.87 6.37 -5.90
C THR A 110 12.39 7.28 -4.80
N ALA A 111 11.91 7.12 -3.56
CA ALA A 111 12.37 7.93 -2.42
C ALA A 111 13.88 7.73 -2.13
N LEU A 112 14.39 6.50 -2.27
CA LEU A 112 15.81 6.21 -2.06
C LEU A 112 16.69 6.80 -3.17
N ARG A 113 16.17 6.93 -4.41
CA ARG A 113 16.88 7.58 -5.52
C ARG A 113 17.00 9.09 -5.37
N GLU A 114 16.15 9.72 -4.57
CA GLU A 114 16.21 11.15 -4.26
C GLU A 114 17.31 11.49 -3.24
N VAL A 115 17.86 10.48 -2.54
CA VAL A 115 18.98 10.67 -1.60
C VAL A 115 20.25 11.07 -2.39
N PRO A 116 20.93 12.17 -2.03
CA PRO A 116 22.15 12.59 -2.70
C PRO A 116 23.24 11.51 -2.67
N SER A 117 23.80 11.16 -3.84
CA SER A 117 24.85 10.13 -3.94
C SER A 117 26.08 10.46 -3.10
N GLY A 118 26.39 11.75 -2.91
CA GLY A 118 27.50 12.21 -2.08
C GLY A 118 27.42 11.76 -0.61
N LEU A 119 26.23 11.54 -0.06
CA LEU A 119 26.08 10.98 1.30
C LEU A 119 26.47 9.50 1.35
N ILE A 120 26.15 8.77 0.29
CA ILE A 120 26.49 7.35 0.14
C ILE A 120 28.01 7.20 -0.04
N GLU A 121 28.61 8.02 -0.93
CA GLU A 121 30.05 8.06 -1.18
C GLU A 121 30.84 8.46 0.08
N ALA A 122 30.36 9.44 0.84
CA ALA A 122 30.98 9.83 2.11
C ALA A 122 30.94 8.71 3.15
N ALA A 123 29.81 7.99 3.24
CA ALA A 123 29.68 6.85 4.15
C ALA A 123 30.60 5.69 3.76
N ASP A 124 30.72 5.41 2.46
CA ASP A 124 31.63 4.40 1.93
C ASP A 124 33.11 4.75 2.17
N ALA A 125 33.49 6.03 1.97
CA ALA A 125 34.84 6.53 2.27
C ALA A 125 35.20 6.46 3.77
N MET A 126 34.21 6.50 4.66
CA MET A 126 34.38 6.26 6.10
C MET A 126 34.48 4.78 6.48
N GLY A 127 34.41 3.86 5.50
CA GLY A 127 34.48 2.41 5.72
C GLY A 127 33.18 1.80 6.24
N ALA A 128 32.03 2.46 6.02
CA ALA A 128 30.74 1.91 6.43
C ALA A 128 30.40 0.65 5.63
N THR A 129 29.93 -0.39 6.31
CA THR A 129 29.47 -1.61 5.62
C THR A 129 28.18 -1.35 4.84
N PRO A 130 27.82 -2.14 3.81
CA PRO A 130 26.60 -1.93 3.04
C PRO A 130 25.34 -1.84 3.91
N LEU A 131 25.25 -2.67 4.96
CA LEU A 131 24.13 -2.64 5.91
C LEU A 131 24.12 -1.35 6.74
N GLN A 132 25.29 -0.83 7.12
CA GLN A 132 25.39 0.45 7.82
C GLN A 132 24.96 1.60 6.92
N ILE A 133 25.37 1.60 5.64
CA ILE A 133 24.94 2.62 4.68
C ILE A 133 23.41 2.60 4.55
N VAL A 134 22.80 1.42 4.40
CA VAL A 134 21.33 1.30 4.30
C VAL A 134 20.62 1.82 5.55
N VAL A 135 21.00 1.31 6.73
CA VAL A 135 20.24 1.55 7.97
C VAL A 135 20.56 2.92 8.58
N LYS A 136 21.78 3.44 8.40
CA LYS A 136 22.23 4.68 9.05
C LYS A 136 22.22 5.91 8.13
N VAL A 137 22.19 5.73 6.81
CA VAL A 137 22.24 6.83 5.85
C VAL A 137 21.02 6.78 4.94
N LEU A 138 20.90 5.73 4.12
CA LEU A 138 19.90 5.67 3.06
C LEU A 138 18.46 5.74 3.59
N LEU A 139 18.11 4.89 4.56
CA LEU A 139 16.75 4.82 5.12
C LEU A 139 16.38 6.06 5.96
N PRO A 140 17.24 6.58 6.86
CA PRO A 140 16.94 7.81 7.59
C PRO A 140 16.76 9.02 6.68
N GLU A 141 17.61 9.20 5.67
CA GLU A 141 17.54 10.32 4.74
C GLU A 141 16.32 10.24 3.82
N ALA A 142 15.96 9.03 3.35
CA ALA A 142 14.77 8.83 2.52
C ALA A 142 13.45 8.76 3.32
N LEU A 143 13.51 8.79 4.66
CA LEU A 143 12.36 8.51 5.52
C LEU A 143 11.14 9.42 5.24
N PRO A 144 11.28 10.75 5.03
CA PRO A 144 10.15 11.60 4.66
C PRO A 144 9.49 11.14 3.35
N GLY A 145 10.29 10.80 2.34
CA GLY A 145 9.81 10.29 1.04
C GLY A 145 9.14 8.92 1.16
N ILE A 146 9.69 8.00 1.96
CA ILE A 146 9.09 6.70 2.24
C ILE A 146 7.72 6.87 2.91
N VAL A 147 7.61 7.75 3.91
CA VAL A 147 6.33 8.02 4.60
C VAL A 147 5.30 8.66 3.65
N ALA A 148 5.73 9.56 2.77
CA ALA A 148 4.86 10.10 1.73
C ALA A 148 4.36 8.99 0.79
N GLY A 149 5.25 8.11 0.34
CA GLY A 149 4.89 6.95 -0.50
C GLY A 149 3.94 5.97 0.19
N LEU A 150 4.16 5.68 1.48
CA LEU A 150 3.24 4.87 2.26
C LEU A 150 1.87 5.54 2.36
N THR A 151 1.81 6.84 2.60
CA THR A 151 0.54 7.60 2.66
C THR A 151 -0.25 7.46 1.36
N ILE A 152 0.40 7.65 0.21
CA ILE A 152 -0.19 7.44 -1.13
C ILE A 152 -0.71 6.00 -1.27
N THR A 153 0.05 5.02 -0.76
CA THR A 153 -0.36 3.62 -0.80
C THR A 153 -1.60 3.36 0.05
N PHE A 154 -1.63 3.85 1.28
CA PHE A 154 -2.80 3.70 2.15
C PHE A 154 -4.05 4.31 1.53
N VAL A 155 -3.93 5.50 0.92
CA VAL A 155 -5.05 6.13 0.18
C VAL A 155 -5.49 5.27 -1.00
N SER A 156 -4.53 4.73 -1.76
CA SER A 156 -4.82 3.83 -2.90
C SER A 156 -5.48 2.53 -2.44
N LEU A 157 -5.07 1.97 -1.29
CA LEU A 157 -5.66 0.79 -0.68
C LEU A 157 -7.10 1.01 -0.23
N ILE A 158 -7.48 2.21 0.20
CA ILE A 158 -8.89 2.55 0.47
C ILE A 158 -9.71 2.37 -0.82
N GLY A 159 -9.22 2.90 -1.94
CA GLY A 159 -9.85 2.70 -3.25
C GLY A 159 -9.91 1.24 -3.67
N TYR A 160 -8.83 0.48 -3.46
CA TYR A 160 -8.77 -0.94 -3.79
C TYR A 160 -9.72 -1.77 -2.91
N SER A 161 -9.83 -1.46 -1.63
CA SER A 161 -10.77 -2.12 -0.72
C SER A 161 -12.22 -1.87 -1.14
N ALA A 162 -12.53 -0.68 -1.68
CA ALA A 162 -13.85 -0.40 -2.21
C ALA A 162 -14.15 -1.24 -3.46
N MET A 163 -13.17 -1.41 -4.36
CA MET A 163 -13.28 -2.33 -5.50
C MET A 163 -13.41 -3.79 -5.06
N ALA A 164 -12.73 -4.19 -3.97
CA ALA A 164 -12.85 -5.53 -3.41
C ALA A 164 -14.28 -5.81 -2.92
N GLY A 165 -15.00 -4.80 -2.44
CA GLY A 165 -16.43 -4.88 -2.11
C GLY A 165 -17.29 -5.40 -3.27
N ALA A 166 -16.96 -5.06 -4.52
CA ALA A 166 -17.67 -5.55 -5.71
C ALA A 166 -17.56 -7.08 -5.89
N VAL A 167 -16.50 -7.68 -5.34
CA VAL A 167 -16.19 -9.11 -5.44
C VAL A 167 -16.44 -9.82 -4.10
N GLY A 168 -17.24 -9.21 -3.21
CA GLY A 168 -17.61 -9.79 -1.92
C GLY A 168 -16.53 -9.63 -0.84
N GLY A 169 -15.63 -8.66 -0.95
CA GLY A 169 -14.63 -8.35 0.06
C GLY A 169 -15.16 -7.65 1.32
N GLY A 170 -16.41 -7.15 1.28
CA GLY A 170 -17.01 -6.39 2.38
C GLY A 170 -16.64 -4.90 2.36
N GLY A 171 -16.79 -4.27 3.52
CA GLY A 171 -16.45 -2.87 3.78
C GLY A 171 -17.43 -1.86 3.22
N LEU A 172 -17.05 -0.58 3.32
CA LEU A 172 -17.82 0.54 2.79
C LEU A 172 -18.11 0.41 1.28
N GLY A 173 -17.20 -0.20 0.52
CA GLY A 173 -17.40 -0.49 -0.91
C GLY A 173 -18.57 -1.44 -1.16
N ASP A 174 -18.66 -2.54 -0.39
CA ASP A 174 -19.78 -3.49 -0.50
C ASP A 174 -21.12 -2.81 -0.20
N ILE A 175 -21.16 -1.98 0.85
CA ILE A 175 -22.38 -1.23 1.21
C ILE A 175 -22.78 -0.26 0.10
N GLY A 176 -21.82 0.51 -0.42
CA GLY A 176 -22.06 1.46 -1.51
C GLY A 176 -22.58 0.76 -2.77
N ILE A 177 -22.01 -0.39 -3.13
CA ILE A 177 -22.41 -1.15 -4.31
C ILE A 177 -23.78 -1.82 -4.10
N ARG A 178 -23.99 -2.54 -3.00
CA ARG A 178 -25.22 -3.32 -2.80
C ARG A 178 -26.42 -2.45 -2.46
N TYR A 179 -26.25 -1.47 -1.58
CA TYR A 179 -27.36 -0.63 -1.13
C TYR A 179 -27.46 0.66 -1.95
N GLY A 180 -26.36 1.35 -2.16
CA GLY A 180 -26.34 2.60 -2.89
C GLY A 180 -26.66 2.41 -4.38
N TYR A 181 -25.89 1.55 -5.06
CA TYR A 181 -25.99 1.36 -6.50
C TYR A 181 -27.06 0.33 -6.89
N GLN A 182 -26.95 -0.93 -6.43
CA GLN A 182 -27.83 -2.02 -6.89
C GLN A 182 -29.28 -1.88 -6.38
N ARG A 183 -29.48 -1.35 -5.17
CA ARG A 183 -30.82 -1.09 -4.60
C ARG A 183 -31.32 0.34 -4.83
N PHE A 184 -30.55 1.17 -5.56
CA PHE A 184 -30.91 2.56 -5.87
C PHE A 184 -31.28 3.40 -4.63
N LEU A 185 -30.51 3.29 -3.54
CA LEU A 185 -30.68 4.12 -2.34
C LEU A 185 -29.67 5.27 -2.34
N PRO A 186 -29.98 6.44 -2.93
CA PRO A 186 -29.03 7.53 -3.10
C PRO A 186 -28.52 8.10 -1.77
N GLU A 187 -29.34 8.07 -0.72
CA GLU A 187 -28.94 8.49 0.63
C GLU A 187 -27.80 7.63 1.20
N VAL A 188 -27.84 6.31 0.95
CA VAL A 188 -26.78 5.39 1.38
C VAL A 188 -25.51 5.62 0.57
N MET A 189 -25.66 5.82 -0.75
CA MET A 189 -24.53 6.15 -1.62
C MET A 189 -23.82 7.42 -1.16
N LEU A 190 -24.58 8.48 -0.89
CA LEU A 190 -24.03 9.75 -0.42
C LEU A 190 -23.31 9.58 0.92
N ALA A 191 -23.90 8.83 1.86
CA ALA A 191 -23.28 8.56 3.15
C ALA A 191 -21.94 7.80 3.01
N VAL A 192 -21.89 6.75 2.19
CA VAL A 192 -20.65 5.99 1.93
C VAL A 192 -19.58 6.89 1.32
N VAL A 193 -19.93 7.71 0.33
CA VAL A 193 -19.00 8.65 -0.32
C VAL A 193 -18.43 9.64 0.70
N LEU A 194 -19.27 10.24 1.54
CA LEU A 194 -18.83 11.18 2.57
C LEU A 194 -17.88 10.50 3.58
N VAL A 195 -18.20 9.30 4.04
CA VAL A 195 -17.35 8.54 4.97
C VAL A 195 -15.99 8.22 4.31
N LEU A 196 -15.97 7.79 3.05
CA LEU A 196 -14.73 7.51 2.33
C LEU A 196 -13.89 8.78 2.12
N ILE A 197 -14.51 9.92 1.80
CA ILE A 197 -13.81 11.21 1.69
C ILE A 197 -13.16 11.57 3.02
N VAL A 198 -13.92 11.53 4.13
CA VAL A 198 -13.38 11.84 5.47
C VAL A 198 -12.26 10.89 5.84
N PHE A 199 -12.39 9.60 5.52
CA PHE A 199 -11.37 8.61 5.82
C PHE A 199 -10.08 8.86 5.03
N VAL A 200 -10.18 9.07 3.72
CA VAL A 200 -9.03 9.42 2.86
C VAL A 200 -8.36 10.71 3.34
N GLN A 201 -9.13 11.75 3.63
CA GLN A 201 -8.59 13.01 4.14
C GLN A 201 -7.92 12.85 5.50
N GLY A 202 -8.45 11.98 6.37
CA GLY A 202 -7.84 11.63 7.65
C GLY A 202 -6.46 10.98 7.47
N VAL A 203 -6.37 9.99 6.58
CA VAL A 203 -5.10 9.30 6.27
C VAL A 203 -4.09 10.25 5.62
N GLN A 204 -4.51 11.02 4.61
CA GLN A 204 -3.64 11.98 3.93
C GLN A 204 -3.12 13.05 4.89
N SER A 205 -4.01 13.66 5.69
CA SER A 205 -3.64 14.69 6.67
C SER A 205 -2.68 14.16 7.73
N ALA A 206 -2.86 12.91 8.19
CA ALA A 206 -1.95 12.27 9.13
C ALA A 206 -0.57 12.03 8.51
N GLY A 207 -0.55 11.53 7.26
CA GLY A 207 0.68 11.33 6.49
C GLY A 207 1.45 12.63 6.27
N ASP A 208 0.79 13.68 5.78
CA ASP A 208 1.40 14.98 5.53
C ASP A 208 2.01 15.59 6.80
N ARG A 209 1.31 15.45 7.94
CA ARG A 209 1.83 15.88 9.25
C ARG A 209 3.09 15.10 9.66
N LEU A 210 3.12 13.79 9.42
CA LEU A 210 4.29 12.95 9.70
C LEU A 210 5.46 13.33 8.80
N VAL A 211 5.23 13.53 7.50
CA VAL A 211 6.26 13.95 6.54
C VAL A 211 6.88 15.28 6.96
N ARG A 212 6.06 16.31 7.27
CA ARG A 212 6.57 17.60 7.75
C ARG A 212 7.42 17.48 9.01
N LYS A 213 7.00 16.65 9.97
CA LYS A 213 7.76 16.43 11.20
C LYS A 213 9.12 15.77 10.94
N LEU A 214 9.21 14.93 9.91
CA LEU A 214 10.44 14.22 9.54
C LEU A 214 11.36 15.06 8.65
N SER A 215 10.82 15.93 7.78
CA SER A 215 11.60 16.81 6.91
C SER A 215 12.20 18.03 7.62
N HIS A 216 11.76 18.32 8.85
CA HIS A 216 12.31 19.39 9.70
C HIS A 216 13.40 18.90 10.66
N ARG A 217 13.93 17.69 10.44
CA ARG A 217 15.18 17.22 11.03
C ARG A 217 16.30 17.43 10.04
#